data_AF-A0A1H4QJ43-F1
#
_entry.id   AF-A0A1H4QJ43-F1
#
_cell.length_a   1.000
_cell.length_b   1.000
_cell.length_c   1.000
_cell.angle_alpha   90.00
_cell.angle_beta   90.00
_cell.angle_gamma   90.00
#
_symmetry.space_group_name_H-M   'P 1'
#
loop_
_entity.id
_entity.type
_entity.pdbx_description
1 polymer ?
#
loop_
_entity_poly.entity_id
_entity_poly.type
_entity_poly.pdbx_seq_one_letter_code
_entity_poly.pdbx_strand_id
1 'polypeptide(L)'
;MSVRQGIGICIHLLFCVIYIFLHDYLVGIYVSIYGGFTSRGIAIAMTSGLMFYLFVLMSFVVFLISGFKWKVLVIFLLMISIFFYFYPRYPVRAIVYSLLEGGLMMLAVLLRMWLEKWLLRVGR
;
A
#
# COMPACT_ATOMS: atom_id res chain seq x y z
N MET A 1 18.76 -16.28 -9.38
CA MET A 1 17.59 -15.65 -8.72
C MET A 1 16.51 -16.72 -8.61
N SER A 2 16.07 -17.09 -7.40
CA SER A 2 15.09 -18.17 -7.23
C SER A 2 13.75 -17.78 -7.87
N VAL A 3 13.08 -18.69 -8.58
CA VAL A 3 11.76 -18.45 -9.21
C VAL A 3 10.75 -17.85 -8.20
N ARG A 4 10.85 -18.23 -6.92
CA ARG A 4 10.03 -17.66 -5.83
C ARG A 4 10.29 -16.18 -5.55
N GLN A 5 11.52 -15.71 -5.72
CA GLN A 5 11.86 -14.29 -5.55
C GLN A 5 11.32 -13.46 -6.71
N GLY A 6 11.43 -13.97 -7.95
CA GLY A 6 10.87 -13.32 -9.14
C GLY A 6 9.36 -13.13 -9.05
N ILE A 7 8.64 -14.18 -8.64
CA ILE A 7 7.18 -14.12 -8.42
C ILE A 7 6.81 -13.09 -7.35
N GLY A 8 7.56 -13.03 -6.24
CA GLY A 8 7.29 -12.07 -5.17
C GLY A 8 7.45 -10.62 -5.63
N ILE A 9 8.46 -10.34 -6.47
CA ILE A 9 8.68 -9.03 -7.09
C ILE A 9 7.53 -8.69 -8.04
N CYS A 10 7.13 -9.62 -8.92
CA CYS A 10 6.00 -9.39 -9.83
C CYS A 10 4.70 -9.07 -9.10
N ILE A 11 4.40 -9.76 -7.99
CA ILE A 11 3.23 -9.47 -7.16
C ILE A 11 3.33 -8.06 -6.56
N HIS A 12 4.48 -7.69 -5.97
CA HIS A 12 4.61 -6.36 -5.37
C HIS A 12 4.53 -5.25 -6.41
N LEU A 13 5.09 -5.45 -7.60
CA LEU A 13 4.95 -4.52 -8.72
C LEU A 13 3.49 -4.40 -9.19
N LEU A 14 2.77 -5.51 -9.28
CA LEU A 14 1.35 -5.50 -9.64
C LEU A 14 0.52 -4.71 -8.62
N PHE A 15 0.79 -4.86 -7.32
CA PHE A 15 0.14 -4.06 -6.29
C PHE A 15 0.53 -2.59 -6.32
N CYS A 16 1.75 -2.24 -6.75
CA CYS A 16 2.13 -0.84 -6.99
C CYS A 16 1.33 -0.24 -8.15
N VAL A 17 1.08 -0.99 -9.22
CA VAL A 17 0.24 -0.54 -10.34
C VAL A 17 -1.22 -0.38 -9.89
N ILE A 18 -1.76 -1.34 -9.13
CA ILE A 18 -3.11 -1.25 -8.55
C ILE A 18 -3.24 -0.02 -7.65
N TYR A 19 -2.22 0.29 -6.85
CA TYR A 19 -2.22 1.48 -6.00
C TYR A 19 -2.47 2.75 -6.82
N ILE A 20 -1.83 2.90 -7.99
CA ILE A 20 -2.00 4.09 -8.83
C ILE A 20 -3.47 4.26 -9.22
N PHE A 21 -4.11 3.22 -9.76
CA PHE A 21 -5.52 3.29 -10.18
C PHE A 21 -6.46 3.51 -9.00
N LEU A 22 -6.24 2.81 -7.88
CA LEU A 22 -7.11 2.88 -6.71
C LEU A 22 -6.96 4.23 -5.98
N HIS A 23 -5.76 4.78 -5.94
CA HIS A 23 -5.48 6.13 -5.44
C HIS A 23 -6.20 7.18 -6.28
N ASP A 24 -6.05 7.14 -7.61
CA ASP A 24 -6.68 8.12 -8.51
C ASP A 24 -8.21 8.09 -8.41
N TYR A 25 -8.78 6.88 -8.28
CA TYR A 25 -10.21 6.69 -8.04
C TYR A 25 -10.68 7.27 -6.69
N LEU A 26 -9.97 6.97 -5.59
CA LEU A 26 -10.29 7.50 -4.26
C LEU A 26 -10.16 9.01 -4.20
N VAL A 27 -9.17 9.56 -4.89
CA VAL A 27 -8.98 10.99 -5.04
C VAL A 27 -10.15 11.62 -5.81
N GLY A 28 -10.61 10.99 -6.90
CA GLY A 28 -11.81 11.43 -7.63
C GLY A 28 -13.06 11.50 -6.75
N ILE A 29 -13.31 10.46 -5.94
CA ILE A 29 -14.41 10.44 -4.96
C ILE A 29 -14.25 11.54 -3.90
N TYR A 30 -13.04 11.72 -3.37
CA TYR A 30 -12.78 12.73 -2.37
C TYR A 30 -13.12 14.14 -2.89
N VAL A 31 -12.82 14.41 -4.14
CA VAL A 31 -13.05 15.71 -4.80
C VAL A 31 -14.53 15.91 -5.09
N SER A 32 -15.24 14.86 -5.51
CA SER A 32 -16.69 14.95 -5.74
C SER A 32 -17.46 15.23 -4.45
N ILE A 33 -16.97 14.76 -3.30
CA ILE A 33 -17.64 14.93 -2.00
C ILE A 33 -17.25 16.24 -1.31
N TYR A 34 -15.97 16.64 -1.36
CA TYR A 34 -15.44 17.77 -0.57
C TYR A 34 -15.11 19.03 -1.38
N GLY A 35 -15.34 19.04 -2.70
CA GLY A 35 -15.16 20.20 -3.58
C GLY A 35 -13.75 20.33 -4.18
N GLY A 36 -13.66 21.16 -5.24
CA GLY A 36 -12.54 21.21 -6.19
C GLY A 36 -11.17 21.64 -5.63
N PHE A 37 -10.12 21.09 -6.26
CA PHE A 37 -8.69 21.23 -5.91
C PHE A 37 -8.08 22.63 -5.96
N THR A 38 -8.76 23.62 -6.52
CA THR A 38 -8.17 24.90 -6.91
C THR A 38 -7.63 25.73 -5.75
N SER A 39 -8.04 25.47 -4.49
CA SER A 39 -7.50 26.16 -3.31
C SER A 39 -6.34 25.41 -2.60
N ARG A 40 -6.10 24.13 -2.90
CA ARG A 40 -5.14 23.28 -2.15
C ARG A 40 -4.13 22.51 -3.03
N GLY A 41 -4.13 22.76 -4.35
CA GLY A 41 -3.55 21.90 -5.39
C GLY A 41 -2.10 21.42 -5.22
N ILE A 42 -1.19 22.26 -4.72
CA ILE A 42 0.24 21.89 -4.61
C ILE A 42 0.50 20.98 -3.40
N ALA A 43 -0.13 21.26 -2.26
CA ALA A 43 0.07 20.49 -1.03
C ALA A 43 -0.51 19.07 -1.16
N ILE A 44 -1.57 18.89 -1.95
CA ILE A 44 -2.22 17.59 -2.14
C ILE A 44 -1.39 16.68 -3.06
N ALA A 45 -0.89 17.22 -4.18
CA ALA A 45 -0.05 16.47 -5.12
C ALA A 45 1.29 16.05 -4.49
N MET A 46 1.91 16.92 -3.67
CA MET A 46 3.12 16.56 -2.93
C MET A 46 2.86 15.47 -1.89
N THR A 47 1.69 15.52 -1.23
CA THR A 47 1.31 14.51 -0.23
C THR A 47 1.07 13.14 -0.86
N SER A 48 0.35 13.09 -2.00
CA SER A 48 0.09 11.83 -2.70
C SER A 48 1.37 11.21 -3.27
N GLY A 49 2.28 12.04 -3.80
CA GLY A 49 3.59 11.58 -4.25
C GLY A 49 4.41 10.97 -3.10
N LEU A 50 4.47 11.66 -1.95
CA LEU A 50 5.16 11.17 -0.75
C LEU A 50 4.60 9.83 -0.28
N MET A 51 3.27 9.69 -0.25
CA MET A 51 2.60 8.44 0.13
C MET A 51 2.89 7.30 -0.83
N PHE A 52 2.89 7.56 -2.13
CA PHE A 52 3.29 6.55 -3.12
C PHE A 52 4.73 6.07 -2.91
N TYR A 53 5.69 6.99 -2.70
CA TYR A 53 7.08 6.61 -2.43
C TYR A 53 7.21 5.81 -1.13
N LEU A 54 6.48 6.21 -0.10
CA LEU A 54 6.45 5.54 1.20
C LEU A 54 5.87 4.13 1.07
N PHE A 55 4.79 3.97 0.30
CA PHE A 55 4.21 2.68 -0.04
C PHE A 55 5.19 1.75 -0.77
N VAL A 56 5.87 2.25 -1.81
CA VAL A 56 6.83 1.45 -2.58
C VAL A 56 8.02 1.04 -1.72
N LEU A 57 8.58 1.99 -0.96
CA LEU A 57 9.72 1.75 -0.07
C LEU A 57 9.36 0.73 1.02
N MET A 58 8.20 0.87 1.64
CA MET A 58 7.76 -0.02 2.71
C MET A 58 7.34 -1.39 2.19
N SER A 59 6.77 -1.46 0.98
CA SER A 59 6.54 -2.73 0.29
C SER A 59 7.86 -3.47 0.05
N PHE A 60 8.93 -2.76 -0.32
CA PHE A 60 10.26 -3.34 -0.47
C PHE A 60 10.84 -3.82 0.88
N VAL A 61 10.69 -3.03 1.95
CA VAL A 61 11.09 -3.43 3.31
C VAL A 61 10.33 -4.69 3.77
N VAL A 62 9.00 -4.71 3.57
CA VAL A 62 8.15 -5.87 3.88
C VAL A 62 8.54 -7.10 3.06
N PHE A 63 8.97 -6.92 1.80
CA PHE A 63 9.48 -7.99 0.97
C PHE A 63 10.75 -8.62 1.55
N LEU A 64 11.71 -7.80 2.00
CA LEU A 64 12.99 -8.24 2.59
C LEU A 64 12.82 -8.97 3.92
N ILE A 65 11.82 -8.61 4.72
CA ILE A 65 11.57 -9.25 6.02
C ILE A 65 11.14 -10.70 5.85
N SER A 66 11.80 -11.61 6.57
CA SER A 66 11.41 -13.01 6.70
C SER A 66 10.48 -13.19 7.92
N GLY A 67 9.38 -13.92 7.73
CA GLY A 67 8.39 -14.19 8.78
C GLY A 67 7.12 -13.34 8.69
N PHE A 68 5.96 -14.01 8.67
CA PHE A 68 4.65 -13.37 8.52
C PHE A 68 4.32 -12.40 9.67
N LYS A 69 4.65 -12.76 10.92
CA LYS A 69 4.38 -11.93 12.10
C LYS A 69 5.06 -10.55 12.01
N TRP A 70 6.32 -10.52 11.59
CA TRP A 70 7.09 -9.28 11.44
C TRP A 70 6.57 -8.41 10.29
N LYS A 71 6.16 -9.01 9.17
CA LYS A 71 5.53 -8.28 8.06
C LYS A 71 4.25 -7.58 8.53
N VAL A 72 3.37 -8.29 9.24
CA VAL A 72 2.12 -7.72 9.76
C VAL A 72 2.40 -6.60 10.76
N LEU A 73 3.37 -6.79 11.66
CA LEU A 73 3.74 -5.76 12.64
C LEU A 73 4.24 -4.47 11.97
N VAL A 74 5.09 -4.59 10.95
CA VAL A 74 5.59 -3.43 10.18
C VAL A 74 4.46 -2.74 9.44
N ILE A 75 3.57 -3.49 8.78
CA ILE A 75 2.39 -2.91 8.10
C ILE A 75 1.50 -2.17 9.11
N PHE A 76 1.28 -2.75 10.29
CA PHE A 76 0.42 -2.14 11.30
C PHE A 76 1.05 -0.86 11.90
N LEU A 77 2.36 -0.87 12.17
CA LEU A 77 3.10 0.31 12.59
C LEU A 77 3.04 1.42 11.53
N LEU A 78 3.11 1.05 10.25
CA LEU A 78 2.97 1.98 9.14
C LEU A 78 1.59 2.64 9.14
N MET A 79 0.53 1.82 9.22
CA MET A 79 -0.86 2.30 9.27
C MET A 79 -1.06 3.28 10.43
N ILE A 80 -0.57 2.95 11.63
CA ILE A 80 -0.65 3.82 12.80
C ILE A 80 0.13 5.12 12.56
N SER A 81 1.33 5.05 11.99
CA SER A 81 2.17 6.22 11.75
C SER A 81 1.51 7.18 10.76
N ILE A 82 0.97 6.65 9.65
CA ILE A 82 0.20 7.44 8.67
C ILE A 82 -1.04 8.04 9.32
N PHE A 83 -1.75 7.24 10.12
CA PHE A 83 -2.94 7.68 10.81
C PHE A 83 -2.63 8.85 11.74
N PHE A 84 -1.64 8.72 12.64
CA PHE A 84 -1.25 9.78 13.58
C PHE A 84 -0.73 11.04 12.88
N TYR A 85 -0.02 10.90 11.76
CA TYR A 85 0.48 12.05 11.00
C TYR A 85 -0.66 12.86 10.36
N PHE A 86 -1.65 12.18 9.78
CA PHE A 86 -2.75 12.84 9.09
C PHE A 86 -3.92 13.21 9.99
N TYR A 87 -4.15 12.51 11.09
CA TYR A 87 -5.27 12.73 12.01
C TYR A 87 -5.44 14.19 12.47
N PRO A 88 -4.39 14.92 12.90
CA PRO A 88 -4.56 16.27 13.43
C PRO A 88 -4.95 17.34 12.38
N ARG A 89 -4.77 17.08 11.09
CA ARG A 89 -5.06 18.07 10.02
C ARG A 89 -6.09 17.59 8.98
N TYR A 90 -6.11 16.30 8.66
CA TYR A 90 -6.93 15.73 7.59
C TYR A 90 -7.41 14.31 7.95
N PRO A 91 -8.39 14.17 8.86
CA PRO A 91 -8.82 12.87 9.41
C PRO A 91 -9.35 11.90 8.35
N VAL A 92 -10.07 12.40 7.34
CA VAL A 92 -10.57 11.57 6.23
C VAL A 92 -9.41 10.99 5.42
N ARG A 93 -8.37 11.79 5.16
CA ARG A 93 -7.18 11.31 4.44
C ARG A 93 -6.40 10.30 5.27
N ALA A 94 -6.31 10.51 6.58
CA ALA A 94 -5.66 9.56 7.49
C ALA A 94 -6.24 8.15 7.36
N ILE A 95 -7.57 8.04 7.36
CA ILE A 95 -8.27 6.76 7.24
C ILE A 95 -8.05 6.16 5.85
N VAL A 96 -8.25 6.96 4.79
CA VAL A 96 -8.13 6.46 3.41
C VAL A 96 -6.71 6.00 3.09
N TYR A 97 -5.68 6.80 3.40
CA TYR A 97 -4.28 6.42 3.11
C TYR A 97 -3.80 5.26 3.97
N SER A 98 -4.13 5.24 5.27
CA SER A 98 -3.73 4.11 6.14
C SER A 98 -4.38 2.80 5.70
N LEU A 99 -5.68 2.82 5.35
CA LEU A 99 -6.39 1.63 4.90
C LEU A 99 -5.94 1.18 3.51
N LEU A 100 -5.70 2.12 2.59
CA LEU A 100 -5.22 1.85 1.25
C LEU A 100 -3.83 1.20 1.28
N GLU A 101 -2.87 1.84 1.95
CA GLU A 101 -1.48 1.35 2.00
C GLU A 101 -1.37 0.05 2.79
N GLY A 102 -1.95 0.02 3.99
CA GLY A 102 -1.92 -1.18 4.82
C GLY A 102 -2.68 -2.35 4.20
N GLY A 103 -3.85 -2.08 3.60
CA GLY A 103 -4.68 -3.06 2.94
C GLY A 103 -3.99 -3.68 1.72
N LEU A 104 -3.42 -2.86 0.84
CA LEU A 104 -2.70 -3.34 -0.35
C LEU A 104 -1.44 -4.12 0.04
N MET A 105 -0.68 -3.69 1.04
CA MET A 105 0.48 -4.46 1.53
C MET A 105 0.07 -5.79 2.15
N MET A 106 -0.99 -5.82 2.96
CA MET A 106 -1.51 -7.08 3.51
C MET A 106 -1.98 -8.02 2.42
N LEU A 107 -2.72 -7.52 1.43
CA LEU A 107 -3.15 -8.31 0.28
C LEU A 107 -1.96 -8.86 -0.50
N ALA A 108 -0.92 -8.06 -0.76
CA ALA A 108 0.30 -8.53 -1.43
C ALA A 108 0.99 -9.67 -0.67
N VAL A 109 1.07 -9.57 0.65
CA VAL A 109 1.63 -10.64 1.50
C VAL A 109 0.76 -11.90 1.47
N LEU A 110 -0.56 -11.76 1.59
CA LEU A 110 -1.52 -12.87 1.52
C LEU A 110 -1.48 -13.56 0.17
N LEU A 111 -1.47 -12.80 -0.93
CA LEU A 111 -1.44 -13.33 -2.29
C LEU A 111 -0.15 -14.12 -2.53
N ARG A 112 0.99 -13.59 -2.08
CA ARG A 112 2.28 -14.30 -2.15
C ARG A 112 2.24 -15.62 -1.39
N MET A 113 1.72 -15.63 -0.15
CA MET A 113 1.60 -16.85 0.63
C MET A 113 0.65 -17.87 -0.02
N TRP A 114 -0.48 -17.40 -0.56
CA TRP A 114 -1.45 -18.24 -1.25
C TRP A 114 -0.84 -18.87 -2.49
N LEU A 115 -0.11 -18.09 -3.30
CA LEU A 115 0.55 -18.57 -4.51
C LEU A 115 1.66 -19.57 -4.20
N GLU A 116 2.48 -19.32 -3.16
CA GLU A 116 3.51 -20.27 -2.72
C GLU A 116 2.89 -21.60 -2.26
N LYS A 117 1.79 -21.56 -1.49
CA LYS A 117 1.04 -22.76 -1.09
C LYS A 117 0.39 -23.48 -2.28
N TRP A 118 0.00 -22.74 -3.32
CA TRP A 118 -0.61 -23.32 -4.52
C TRP A 118 0.46 -24.00 -5.40
N LEU A 119 1.60 -23.36 -5.63
CA LEU A 119 2.75 -23.93 -6.33
C LEU A 119 3.26 -25.22 -5.66
N LEU A 120 3.34 -25.25 -4.32
CA LEU A 120 3.71 -26.45 -3.57
C LEU A 120 2.66 -27.57 -3.61
N ARG A 121 1.42 -27.27 -4.00
CA ARG A 121 0.34 -28.27 -4.19
C ARG A 121 0.29 -28.82 -5.62
N VAL A 122 0.59 -27.99 -6.62
CA VAL A 122 0.59 -28.38 -8.04
C VAL A 122 1.86 -29.14 -8.43
N GLY A 123 2.99 -28.89 -7.75
CA GLY A 123 4.25 -29.61 -7.97
C GLY A 123 4.36 -30.98 -7.30
N ARG A 124 3.25 -31.56 -6.83
CA ARG A 124 3.17 -32.87 -6.18
C ARG A 124 2.17 -33.74 -6.94
#